data_AF-Q14LJ9-F1
#
_entry.id   AF-Q14LJ9-F1
#
_cell.length_a   1.000
_cell.length_b   1.000
_cell.length_c   1.000
_cell.angle_alpha   90.00
_cell.angle_beta   90.00
_cell.angle_gamma   90.00
#
_symmetry.space_group_name_H-M   'P 1'
#
loop_
_entity.id
_entity.type
_entity.pdbx_description
1 polymer ?
#
loop_
_entity_poly.entity_id
_entity_poly.type
_entity_poly.pdbx_seq_one_letter_code
_entity_poly.pdbx_strand_id
1 'polypeptide(L)'
;MTKQKLTKWYYNNLKVNNWNLYVAVSEQGVTFIGSNNKGLNELESWLKKKGPNVLLIADQEGKTSLFMEQLTEYLMGKRTFFTL
;
A
#
# COMPACT_ATOMS: atom_id res chain seq x y z
N MET A 1 -2.51 -30.97 1.24
CA MET A 1 -1.91 -29.94 2.12
C MET A 1 -1.42 -28.79 1.25
N THR A 2 -2.23 -27.76 1.06
CA THR A 2 -1.86 -26.60 0.23
C THR A 2 -0.80 -25.79 1.00
N LYS A 3 0.44 -25.78 0.50
CA LYS A 3 1.50 -24.89 0.99
C LYS A 3 0.99 -23.45 0.86
N GLN A 4 0.53 -22.85 1.94
CA GLN A 4 0.10 -21.45 1.92
C GLN A 4 1.35 -20.59 1.74
N LYS A 5 1.52 -20.03 0.54
CA LYS A 5 2.68 -19.20 0.18
C LYS A 5 2.63 -17.89 0.97
N LEU A 6 3.65 -17.66 1.80
CA LEU A 6 3.80 -16.39 2.53
C LEU A 6 3.94 -15.25 1.51
N THR A 7 3.06 -14.27 1.58
CA THR A 7 3.11 -13.10 0.67
C THR A 7 3.67 -11.91 1.43
N LYS A 8 4.75 -11.33 0.91
CA LYS A 8 5.36 -10.13 1.50
C LYS A 8 4.67 -8.89 0.95
N TRP A 9 4.17 -8.05 1.84
CA TRP A 9 3.60 -6.76 1.49
C TRP A 9 4.48 -5.66 2.05
N TYR A 10 4.81 -4.71 1.20
CA TYR A 10 5.57 -3.52 1.53
C TYR A 10 4.58 -2.38 1.70
N TYR A 11 4.59 -1.73 2.85
CA TYR A 11 3.71 -0.60 3.09
C TYR A 11 4.50 0.67 3.35
N ASN A 12 3.91 1.80 2.99
CA ASN A 12 4.49 3.10 3.24
C ASN A 12 3.38 4.15 3.41
N ASN A 13 3.72 5.26 4.06
CA ASN A 13 2.80 6.36 4.32
C ASN A 13 2.98 7.44 3.24
N LEU A 14 1.93 7.64 2.44
CA LEU A 14 1.86 8.73 1.50
C LEU A 14 1.30 9.99 2.17
N LYS A 15 2.14 11.03 2.29
CA LYS A 15 1.73 12.35 2.75
C LYS A 15 1.84 13.37 1.63
N VAL A 16 0.69 13.81 1.11
CA VAL A 16 0.61 14.78 0.01
C VAL A 16 -0.47 15.81 0.33
N ASN A 17 -0.09 17.07 0.51
CA ASN A 17 -1.00 18.14 0.94
C ASN A 17 -1.77 17.75 2.22
N ASN A 18 -3.10 17.60 2.12
CA ASN A 18 -4.01 17.19 3.19
C ASN A 18 -4.31 15.68 3.20
N TRP A 19 -3.63 14.92 2.34
CA TRP A 19 -3.76 13.48 2.25
C TRP A 19 -2.68 12.81 3.10
N ASN A 20 -3.12 11.87 3.93
CA ASN A 20 -2.29 10.97 4.72
C ASN A 20 -2.87 9.56 4.55
N LEU A 21 -2.30 8.80 3.62
CA LEU A 21 -2.81 7.52 3.17
C LEU A 21 -1.75 6.45 3.40
N TYR A 22 -2.13 5.35 4.04
CA TYR A 22 -1.25 4.18 4.12
C TYR A 22 -1.46 3.30 2.90
N VAL A 23 -0.41 3.04 2.16
CA VAL A 23 -0.47 2.22 0.96
C VAL A 23 0.34 0.96 1.19
N ALA A 24 -0.18 -0.19 0.78
CA ALA A 24 0.58 -1.43 0.73
C ALA A 24 0.58 -2.03 -0.67
N VAL A 25 1.75 -2.56 -1.05
CA VAL A 25 2.01 -3.22 -2.32
C VAL A 25 2.61 -4.59 -2.07
N SER A 26 2.40 -5.51 -2.99
CA SER A 26 3.04 -6.83 -3.03
C SER A 26 3.86 -6.96 -4.30
N GLU A 27 4.53 -8.08 -4.49
CA GLU A 27 5.21 -8.40 -5.74
C GLU A 27 4.28 -8.39 -6.97
N GLN A 28 2.95 -8.50 -6.76
CA GLN A 28 1.94 -8.46 -7.84
C GLN A 28 1.37 -7.05 -8.08
N GLY A 29 1.80 -6.05 -7.31
CA GLY A 29 1.26 -4.68 -7.37
C GLY A 29 0.52 -4.27 -6.10
N VAL A 30 -0.25 -3.18 -6.20
CA VAL A 30 -0.95 -2.55 -5.07
C VAL A 30 -2.03 -3.46 -4.49
N THR A 31 -1.99 -3.67 -3.18
CA THR A 31 -2.91 -4.59 -2.49
C THR A 31 -3.88 -3.88 -1.56
N PHE A 32 -3.50 -2.68 -1.11
CA PHE A 32 -4.27 -1.90 -0.16
C PHE A 32 -3.94 -0.41 -0.30
N ILE A 33 -4.99 0.41 -0.27
CA ILE A 33 -4.90 1.86 -0.16
C ILE A 33 -5.81 2.24 1.00
N GLY A 34 -5.22 2.81 2.03
CA GLY A 34 -5.92 3.25 3.22
C GLY A 34 -6.70 4.54 2.97
N SER A 35 -7.63 4.80 3.86
CA SER A 35 -8.43 6.01 3.88
C SER A 35 -7.64 7.20 4.42
N ASN A 36 -8.00 8.41 3.99
CA ASN A 36 -7.31 9.62 4.43
C ASN A 36 -7.39 9.77 5.96
N ASN A 37 -6.24 9.98 6.61
CA ASN A 37 -6.12 10.25 8.05
C ASN A 37 -6.55 9.10 8.99
N LYS A 38 -6.78 7.89 8.46
CA LYS A 38 -7.14 6.72 9.30
C LYS A 38 -5.95 6.04 9.98
N GLY A 39 -4.73 6.27 9.48
CA GLY A 39 -3.52 5.71 10.07
C GLY A 39 -3.26 4.24 9.74
N LEU A 40 -2.19 3.69 10.32
CA LEU A 40 -1.74 2.30 10.11
C LEU A 40 -2.74 1.26 10.65
N ASN A 41 -3.54 1.61 11.65
CA ASN A 41 -4.48 0.69 12.29
C ASN A 41 -5.53 0.13 11.29
N GLU A 42 -5.87 0.88 10.24
CA GLU A 42 -6.77 0.39 9.18
C GLU A 42 -6.10 -0.70 8.34
N LEU A 43 -4.83 -0.52 7.98
CA LEU A 43 -4.03 -1.50 7.26
C LEU A 43 -3.88 -2.79 8.08
N GLU A 44 -3.58 -2.68 9.37
CA GLU A 44 -3.50 -3.84 10.28
C GLU A 44 -4.82 -4.58 10.40
N SER A 45 -5.93 -3.84 10.51
CA SER A 45 -7.28 -4.41 10.56
C SER A 45 -7.65 -5.11 9.26
N TRP A 46 -7.22 -4.57 8.11
CA TRP A 46 -7.41 -5.19 6.80
C TRP A 46 -6.61 -6.48 6.66
N LEU A 47 -5.35 -6.50 7.11
CA LEU A 47 -4.51 -7.69 7.10
C LEU A 47 -5.08 -8.81 7.97
N LYS A 48 -5.57 -8.46 9.18
CA LYS A 48 -6.26 -9.41 10.06
C LYS A 48 -7.46 -10.07 9.40
N LYS A 49 -8.20 -9.35 8.55
CA LYS A 49 -9.32 -9.91 7.76
C LYS A 49 -8.86 -10.79 6.60
N LYS A 50 -7.72 -10.47 5.97
CA LYS A 50 -7.21 -11.21 4.82
C LYS A 50 -6.56 -12.55 5.20
N GLY A 51 -6.06 -12.65 6.42
CA GLY A 51 -5.54 -13.88 7.01
C GLY A 51 -4.05 -13.81 7.38
N PRO A 52 -3.54 -14.81 8.12
CA PRO A 52 -2.21 -14.77 8.75
C PRO A 52 -1.04 -14.95 7.77
N ASN A 53 -1.29 -15.08 6.47
CA ASN A 53 -0.28 -15.45 5.48
C ASN A 53 0.38 -14.26 4.78
N VAL A 54 0.18 -13.05 5.29
CA VAL A 54 0.76 -11.82 4.77
C VAL A 54 1.77 -11.27 5.77
N LEU A 55 3.01 -11.10 5.33
CA LEU A 55 4.06 -10.45 6.09
C LEU A 55 4.11 -8.98 5.71
N LEU A 56 3.68 -8.10 6.63
CA LEU A 56 3.73 -6.66 6.44
C LEU A 56 5.13 -6.13 6.80
N ILE A 57 5.80 -5.52 5.83
CA ILE A 57 7.14 -4.93 5.97
C ILE A 57 7.06 -3.44 5.63
N ALA A 58 7.67 -2.58 6.45
CA ALA A 58 7.80 -1.17 6.11
C ALA A 58 8.70 -1.03 4.87
N ASP A 59 8.22 -0.34 3.84
CA ASP A 59 8.98 -0.17 2.60
C ASP A 59 10.19 0.73 2.82
N GLN A 60 11.34 0.09 2.99
CA GLN A 60 12.65 0.76 3.03
C GLN A 60 13.40 0.62 1.70
N GLU A 61 13.03 -0.36 0.88
CA GLU A 61 13.65 -0.65 -0.41
C GLU A 61 13.08 0.19 -1.56
N GLY A 62 12.04 0.99 -1.31
CA GLY A 62 11.39 1.81 -2.34
C GLY A 62 10.51 1.02 -3.31
N LYS A 63 10.00 -0.16 -2.90
CA LYS A 63 9.04 -0.96 -3.68
C LYS A 63 7.74 -0.20 -3.92
N THR A 64 7.37 0.68 -2.98
CA THR A 64 6.17 1.52 -3.05
C THR A 64 6.40 2.82 -3.82
N SER A 65 7.65 3.22 -4.05
CA SER A 65 8.00 4.55 -4.58
C SER A 65 7.35 4.88 -5.92
N LEU A 66 7.38 3.94 -6.88
CA LEU A 66 6.77 4.16 -8.20
C LEU A 66 5.26 4.44 -8.09
N PHE A 67 4.57 3.64 -7.27
CA PHE A 67 3.15 3.82 -7.09
C PHE A 67 2.83 5.07 -6.27
N MET A 68 3.64 5.40 -5.26
CA MET A 68 3.50 6.62 -4.49
C MET A 68 3.66 7.87 -5.33
N GLU A 69 4.60 7.86 -6.27
CA GLU A 69 4.78 8.96 -7.22
C GLU A 69 3.55 9.10 -8.11
N GLN A 70 3.10 8.02 -8.75
CA GLN A 70 1.88 8.06 -9.58
C GLN A 70 0.63 8.46 -8.80
N LEU A 71 0.50 7.99 -7.55
CA LEU A 71 -0.61 8.33 -6.67
C LEU A 71 -0.54 9.81 -6.26
N THR A 72 0.66 10.34 -6.03
CA THR A 72 0.88 11.77 -5.80
C THR A 72 0.45 12.58 -7.02
N GLU A 73 0.89 12.20 -8.22
CA GLU A 73 0.49 12.86 -9.48
C GLU A 73 -1.02 12.82 -9.68
N TYR A 74 -1.65 11.69 -9.37
CA TYR A 74 -3.10 11.52 -9.45
C TYR A 74 -3.83 12.44 -8.47
N LEU A 75 -3.40 12.48 -7.21
CA LEU A 75 -3.97 13.36 -6.18
C LEU A 75 -3.74 14.85 -6.49
N MET A 76 -2.66 15.19 -7.18
CA MET A 76 -2.37 16.54 -7.67
C MET A 76 -3.12 16.89 -8.98
N GLY A 77 -3.84 15.95 -9.59
CA GLY A 77 -4.51 16.15 -10.87
C GLY A 77 -3.57 16.24 -12.08
N LYS A 78 -2.29 15.86 -11.93
CA LYS A 78 -1.30 15.80 -13.02
C LYS A 78 -1.49 14.59 -13.92
N ARG A 79 -2.09 13.53 -13.38
CA ARG A 79 -2.31 12.23 -14.04
C ARG A 79 -3.71 11.74 -13.72
N THR A 80 -4.33 11.04 -14.66
CA THR A 80 -5.66 10.43 -14.48
C THR A 80 -5.65 8.91 -14.57
N PHE A 81 -4.52 8.29 -14.97
CA PHE A 81 -4.40 6.85 -15.16
C PHE A 81 -3.10 6.29 -14.56
N PHE A 82 -3.19 5.11 -13.94
CA PHE A 82 -2.04 4.38 -13.41
C PHE A 82 -1.44 3.48 -14.49
N THR A 83 -0.11 3.46 -14.59
CA THR A 83 0.64 2.61 -15.54
C THR A 83 1.38 1.50 -14.78
N LEU A 84 0.68 0.85 -13.85
CA LEU A 84 1.18 -0.24 -13.00
C LEU A 84 1.41 -1.53 -13.78
#